data_AF-A0A953J870-F1
#
_entry.id   AF-A0A953J870-F1
#
_cell.length_a   1.000
_cell.length_b   1.000
_cell.length_c   1.000
_cell.angle_alpha   90.00
_cell.angle_beta   90.00
_cell.angle_gamma   90.00
#
_symmetry.space_group_name_H-M   'P 1'
#
loop_
_entity.id
_entity.type
_entity.pdbx_description
1 polymer ?
#
loop_
_entity_poly.entity_id
_entity_poly.type
_entity_poly.pdbx_seq_one_letter_code
_entity_poly.pdbx_strand_id
1 'polypeptide(L)'
;MSVSLHLALSFADAWESVLLPWFETATPAARENRAPVAVVTPYRSHAQLLRKKLLEQGISLLGVRFFTPPQLREVLQGSHTPAAPLREHLRLFLSVAANRCAVDFETAGSTEAARIARAVARDPDALLRAIDDAASAGATFAELTSPALGEIAR
;
A
#
# COMPACT_ATOMS: atom_id res chain seq x y z
N MET A 1 -2.24 -20.36 -3.46
CA MET A 1 -1.21 -19.31 -3.60
C MET A 1 -0.20 -19.51 -2.49
N SER A 2 1.05 -19.82 -2.82
CA SER A 2 2.15 -19.76 -1.86
C SER A 2 2.66 -18.32 -1.79
N VAL A 3 2.76 -17.78 -0.58
CA VAL A 3 3.36 -16.47 -0.32
C VAL A 3 4.64 -16.73 0.45
N SER A 4 5.75 -16.11 0.04
CA SER A 4 7.03 -16.17 0.74
C SER A 4 7.55 -14.77 1.03
N LEU A 5 8.21 -14.62 2.18
CA LEU A 5 8.92 -13.40 2.56
C LEU A 5 10.41 -13.72 2.63
N HIS A 6 11.23 -12.88 2.00
CA HIS A 6 12.68 -13.01 1.99
C HIS A 6 13.31 -11.75 2.58
N LEU A 7 14.28 -11.93 3.48
CA LEU A 7 15.08 -10.87 4.06
C LEU A 7 16.55 -11.11 3.71
N ALA A 8 17.26 -10.04 3.37
CA ALA A 8 18.67 -10.07 3.02
C ALA A 8 19.39 -8.88 3.65
N LEU A 9 20.66 -9.08 4.03
CA LEU A 9 21.49 -8.07 4.68
C LEU A 9 22.04 -7.03 3.70
N SER A 10 22.08 -7.37 2.41
CA SER A 10 22.49 -6.48 1.33
C SER A 10 21.72 -6.75 0.04
N PHE A 11 21.77 -5.79 -0.89
CA PHE A 11 21.19 -5.99 -2.22
C PHE A 11 21.94 -7.05 -3.03
N ALA A 12 23.26 -7.17 -2.87
CA ALA A 12 24.04 -8.19 -3.56
C ALA A 12 23.62 -9.60 -3.11
N ASP A 13 23.47 -9.81 -1.80
CA ASP A 13 23.00 -11.09 -1.28
C ASP A 13 21.57 -11.39 -1.75
N ALA A 14 20.68 -10.39 -1.71
CA ALA A 14 19.30 -10.53 -2.20
C ALA A 14 19.26 -10.88 -3.69
N TRP A 15 20.15 -10.29 -4.48
CA TRP A 15 20.26 -10.50 -5.91
C TRP A 15 20.61 -11.96 -6.21
N GLU A 16 21.70 -12.46 -5.64
CA GLU A 16 22.20 -13.81 -5.89
C GLU A 16 21.29 -14.89 -5.30
N SER A 17 20.79 -14.70 -4.07
CA SER A 17 20.08 -15.76 -3.34
C SER A 17 18.58 -15.85 -3.63
N VAL A 18 17.96 -14.76 -4.09
CA VAL A 18 16.49 -14.69 -4.25
C VAL A 18 16.09 -14.16 -5.62
N LEU A 19 16.53 -12.95 -5.97
CA LEU A 19 15.98 -12.26 -7.14
C LEU A 19 16.38 -12.95 -8.44
N LEU A 20 17.67 -13.22 -8.66
CA LEU A 20 18.15 -13.84 -9.89
C LEU A 20 17.54 -15.23 -10.13
N PRO A 21 17.58 -16.18 -9.16
CA PRO A 21 16.92 -17.47 -9.32
C PRO A 21 15.40 -17.36 -9.57
N TRP A 22 14.74 -16.39 -8.93
CA TRP A 22 13.33 -16.14 -9.17
C TRP A 22 13.07 -15.64 -10.60
N PHE A 23 13.88 -14.73 -11.13
CA PHE A 23 13.72 -14.24 -12.50
C PHE A 23 13.99 -15.32 -13.54
N GLU A 24 14.99 -16.18 -13.32
CA GLU A 24 15.30 -17.32 -14.19
C GLU A 24 14.14 -18.31 -14.30
N THR A 25 13.39 -18.51 -13.21
CA THR A 25 12.22 -19.40 -13.18
C THR A 25 10.94 -18.71 -13.65
N ALA A 26 10.73 -17.44 -13.29
CA ALA A 26 9.50 -16.71 -13.59
C ALA A 26 9.41 -16.27 -15.06
N THR A 27 10.53 -15.94 -15.70
CA THR A 27 10.53 -15.39 -17.07
C THR A 27 10.05 -16.40 -18.13
N PRO A 28 10.55 -17.65 -18.17
CA PRO A 28 10.02 -18.65 -19.10
C PRO A 28 8.52 -18.88 -18.89
N ALA A 29 8.10 -19.01 -17.63
CA ALA A 29 6.68 -19.18 -17.27
C ALA A 29 5.83 -17.96 -17.68
N ALA A 30 6.37 -16.75 -17.65
CA ALA A 30 5.67 -15.53 -18.09
C ALA A 30 5.41 -15.51 -19.60
N ARG A 31 6.24 -16.17 -20.41
CA ARG A 31 6.07 -16.26 -21.86
C ARG A 31 4.95 -17.22 -22.26
N GLU A 32 4.76 -18.28 -21.48
CA GLU A 32 3.77 -19.34 -21.76
C GLU A 32 2.37 -19.01 -21.22
N ASN A 33 2.30 -18.21 -20.16
CA ASN A 33 1.04 -17.87 -19.51
C ASN A 33 0.32 -16.65 -20.14
N ARG A 34 -1.01 -16.67 -20.09
CA ARG A 34 -1.85 -15.53 -20.52
C ARG A 34 -1.77 -14.32 -19.57
N ALA A 35 -1.39 -14.53 -18.31
CA ALA A 35 -1.29 -13.47 -17.31
C ALA A 35 0.16 -12.97 -17.20
N PRO A 36 0.41 -11.65 -17.25
CA PRO A 36 1.76 -11.12 -17.12
C PRO A 36 2.31 -11.37 -15.71
N VAL A 37 3.60 -11.69 -15.62
CA VAL A 37 4.32 -11.68 -14.33
C VAL A 37 4.56 -10.24 -13.93
N ALA A 38 4.09 -9.85 -12.75
CA ALA A 38 4.22 -8.50 -12.23
C ALA A 38 5.39 -8.41 -11.23
N VAL A 39 6.27 -7.44 -11.43
CA VAL A 39 7.33 -7.08 -10.47
C VAL A 39 7.01 -5.69 -9.93
N VAL A 40 6.89 -5.58 -8.62
CA VAL A 40 6.52 -4.31 -7.98
C VAL A 40 7.73 -3.77 -7.24
N THR A 41 8.14 -2.55 -7.57
CA THR A 41 9.28 -1.88 -6.92
C THR A 41 8.83 -0.56 -6.30
N PRO A 42 9.38 -0.15 -5.14
CA PRO A 42 9.01 1.12 -4.51
C PRO A 42 9.17 2.34 -5.43
N TYR A 43 10.23 2.37 -6.23
CA TYR A 43 10.57 3.47 -7.12
C TYR A 43 10.87 3.00 -8.54
N ARG A 44 10.60 3.86 -9.53
CA ARG A 44 10.91 3.58 -10.94
C ARG A 44 12.41 3.33 -11.16
N SER A 45 13.29 4.01 -10.43
CA SER A 45 14.74 3.82 -10.50
C SER A 45 15.15 2.38 -10.17
N HIS A 46 14.53 1.76 -9.16
CA HIS A 46 14.78 0.37 -8.79
C HIS A 46 14.35 -0.59 -9.90
N ALA A 47 13.19 -0.35 -10.53
CA ALA A 47 12.79 -1.14 -11.69
C ALA A 47 13.78 -1.02 -12.86
N GLN A 48 14.33 0.17 -13.11
CA GLN A 48 15.34 0.35 -14.17
C GLN A 48 16.66 -0.36 -13.83
N LEU A 49 17.10 -0.30 -12.56
CA LEU A 49 18.27 -1.04 -12.09
C LEU A 49 18.12 -2.55 -12.32
N LEU A 50 16.98 -3.12 -11.92
CA LEU A 50 16.71 -4.55 -12.10
C LEU A 50 16.67 -4.92 -13.59
N ARG A 51 15.96 -4.15 -14.43
CA ARG A 51 15.94 -4.38 -15.87
C ARG A 51 17.34 -4.39 -16.47
N LYS A 52 18.17 -3.41 -16.13
CA LYS A 52 19.54 -3.33 -16.61
C LYS A 52 20.33 -4.58 -16.21
N LYS A 53 20.31 -4.97 -14.94
CA LYS A 53 21.02 -6.18 -14.46
C LYS A 53 20.53 -7.46 -15.14
N LEU A 54 19.22 -7.63 -15.33
CA LEU A 54 18.67 -8.81 -16.00
C LEU A 54 19.08 -8.89 -17.47
N LEU A 55 19.06 -7.76 -18.17
CA LEU A 55 19.51 -7.70 -19.56
C LEU A 55 21.01 -7.96 -19.70
N GLU A 56 21.83 -7.47 -18.76
CA GLU A 56 23.27 -7.77 -18.70
C GLU A 56 23.54 -9.27 -18.47
N GLN A 57 22.62 -10.00 -17.81
CA GLN A 57 22.68 -11.46 -17.64
C GLN A 57 22.02 -12.23 -18.81
N GLY A 58 21.55 -11.53 -19.85
CA GLY A 58 20.88 -12.16 -21.00
C GLY A 58 19.47 -12.70 -20.70
N ILE A 59 18.88 -12.34 -19.55
CA ILE A 59 17.52 -12.77 -19.18
C ILE A 59 16.51 -11.93 -19.97
N SER A 60 15.65 -12.60 -20.73
CA SER A 60 14.56 -11.96 -21.45
C SER A 60 13.58 -11.29 -20.47
N LEU A 61 12.99 -10.17 -20.84
CA LEU A 61 11.94 -9.53 -20.02
C LEU A 61 10.55 -9.67 -20.64
N LEU A 62 10.42 -10.53 -21.67
CA LEU A 62 9.16 -10.75 -22.35
C LEU A 62 8.15 -11.40 -21.39
N GLY A 63 6.98 -10.80 -21.25
CA GLY A 63 5.94 -11.26 -20.31
C GLY A 63 6.10 -10.75 -18.87
N VAL A 64 7.20 -10.05 -18.55
CA VAL A 64 7.45 -9.46 -17.23
C VAL A 64 7.13 -7.96 -17.26
N ARG A 65 6.21 -7.51 -16.39
CA ARG A 65 5.81 -6.10 -16.27
C ARG A 65 6.25 -5.55 -14.93
N PHE A 66 7.01 -4.45 -14.94
CA PHE A 66 7.37 -3.76 -13.71
C PHE A 66 6.40 -2.61 -13.42
N PHE A 67 5.99 -2.50 -12.17
CA PHE A 67 5.11 -1.47 -11.67
C PHE A 67 5.70 -0.77 -10.44
N THR A 68 5.36 0.49 -10.26
CA THR A 68 5.33 1.10 -8.92
C THR A 68 3.98 0.78 -8.26
N PRO A 69 3.86 0.86 -6.91
CA PRO A 69 2.59 0.62 -6.25
C PRO A 69 1.42 1.45 -6.80
N PRO A 70 1.59 2.76 -7.14
CA PRO A 70 0.53 3.53 -7.81
C PRO A 70 0.13 2.96 -9.18
N GLN A 71 1.10 2.57 -10.01
CA GLN A 71 0.83 2.00 -11.33
C GLN A 71 0.12 0.65 -11.24
N LEU A 72 0.53 -0.21 -10.30
CA LEU A 72 -0.15 -1.48 -10.08
C LEU A 72 -1.58 -1.24 -9.63
N ARG A 73 -1.80 -0.27 -8.74
CA ARG A 73 -3.14 0.12 -8.28
C ARG A 73 -4.03 0.52 -9.46
N GLU A 74 -3.54 1.35 -10.37
CA GLU A 74 -4.28 1.74 -11.59
C GLU A 74 -4.65 0.52 -12.45
N VAL A 75 -3.73 -0.43 -12.64
CA VAL A 75 -3.99 -1.66 -13.39
C VAL A 75 -5.02 -2.54 -12.69
N LEU A 76 -4.94 -2.69 -11.37
CA LEU A 76 -5.85 -3.52 -10.58
C LEU A 76 -7.24 -2.90 -10.41
N GLN A 77 -7.34 -1.57 -10.42
CA GLN A 77 -8.62 -0.87 -10.26
C GLN A 77 -9.54 -1.02 -11.47
N GLY A 78 -9.06 -1.39 -12.66
CA GLY A 78 -9.91 -1.58 -13.84
C GLY A 78 -10.84 -0.40 -14.13
N SER A 79 -11.84 -0.60 -14.99
CA SER A 79 -12.82 0.44 -15.38
C SER A 79 -14.06 0.52 -14.47
N HIS A 80 -14.18 -0.37 -13.47
CA HIS A 80 -15.41 -0.55 -12.68
C HIS A 80 -15.22 -0.47 -11.17
N THR A 81 -13.99 -0.26 -10.68
CA THR A 81 -13.75 -0.12 -9.23
C THR A 81 -13.71 1.37 -8.90
N PRO A 82 -14.47 1.85 -7.89
CA PRO A 82 -14.35 3.23 -7.45
C PRO A 82 -12.89 3.52 -7.10
N ALA A 83 -12.36 4.63 -7.61
CA ALA A 83 -10.97 5.02 -7.39
C ALA A 83 -10.71 5.13 -5.89
N ALA A 84 -10.05 4.11 -5.32
CA ALA A 84 -9.68 4.16 -3.91
C ALA A 84 -8.75 5.37 -3.71
N PRO A 85 -9.08 6.30 -2.79
CA PRO A 85 -8.29 7.49 -2.58
C PRO A 85 -6.86 7.12 -2.22
N LEU A 86 -5.90 7.89 -2.75
CA LEU A 86 -4.49 7.75 -2.39
C LEU A 86 -4.32 8.00 -0.89
N ARG A 87 -3.24 7.46 -0.30
CA ARG A 87 -2.99 7.63 1.13
C ARG A 87 -2.81 9.10 1.50
N GLU A 88 -2.24 9.90 0.61
CA GLU A 88 -2.10 11.34 0.75
C GLU A 88 -3.47 12.04 0.78
N HIS A 89 -4.41 11.60 -0.05
CA HIS A 89 -5.78 12.14 -0.04
C HIS A 89 -6.52 11.74 1.24
N LEU A 90 -6.36 10.49 1.68
CA LEU A 90 -6.93 10.02 2.94
C LEU A 90 -6.40 10.83 4.13
N ARG A 91 -5.09 11.10 4.20
CA ARG A 91 -4.51 11.96 5.24
C ARG A 91 -5.15 13.35 5.27
N LEU A 92 -5.29 13.97 4.11
CA LEU A 92 -5.90 15.29 3.98
C LEU A 92 -7.36 15.27 4.42
N PHE A 93 -8.16 14.34 3.88
CA PHE A 93 -9.58 14.25 4.21
C PHE A 93 -9.80 13.94 5.69
N LEU A 94 -9.02 13.03 6.26
CA LEU A 94 -9.11 12.68 7.67
C LEU A 94 -8.74 13.87 8.56
N SER A 95 -7.68 14.61 8.23
CA SER A 95 -7.28 15.78 8.99
C SER A 95 -8.35 16.88 8.96
N VAL A 96 -8.96 17.13 7.80
CA VAL A 96 -10.04 18.11 7.63
C VAL A 96 -11.30 17.68 8.36
N ALA A 97 -11.73 16.42 8.21
CA ALA A 97 -12.91 15.89 8.89
C ALA A 97 -12.74 15.93 10.41
N ALA A 98 -11.59 15.49 10.91
CA ALA A 98 -11.29 15.49 12.33
C ALA A 98 -11.23 16.91 12.92
N ASN A 99 -10.69 17.90 12.19
CA ASN A 99 -10.73 19.30 12.63
C ASN A 99 -12.17 19.83 12.75
N ARG A 100 -13.05 19.48 11.81
CA ARG A 100 -14.47 19.87 11.87
C ARG A 100 -15.17 19.23 13.06
N CYS A 101 -15.03 17.91 13.22
CA CYS A 101 -15.61 17.19 14.34
C CYS A 101 -15.09 17.70 15.70
N ALA A 102 -13.83 18.11 15.81
CA ALA A 102 -13.29 18.68 17.04
C ALA A 102 -14.06 19.94 17.49
N VAL A 103 -14.36 20.85 16.56
CA VAL A 103 -15.15 22.06 16.83
C VAL A 103 -16.58 21.70 17.22
N ASP A 104 -17.19 20.76 16.53
CA ASP A 104 -18.56 20.30 16.81
C ASP A 104 -18.65 19.66 18.21
N PHE A 105 -17.68 18.81 18.58
CA PHE A 105 -17.60 18.19 19.90
C PHE A 105 -17.35 19.18 21.03
N GLU A 106 -16.53 20.21 20.81
CA GLU A 106 -16.30 21.28 21.78
C GLU A 106 -17.58 22.07 22.04
N THR A 107 -18.31 22.40 20.98
CA THR A 107 -19.59 23.10 21.06
C THR A 107 -20.64 22.26 21.80
N ALA A 108 -20.62 20.94 21.59
CA ALA A 108 -21.51 20.00 22.27
C ALA A 108 -21.08 19.63 23.71
N GLY A 109 -19.96 20.17 24.21
CA GLY A 109 -19.46 19.90 25.56
C GLY A 109 -18.78 18.53 25.74
N SER A 110 -18.51 17.79 24.65
CA SER A 110 -17.86 16.48 24.68
C SER A 110 -16.33 16.62 24.62
N THR A 111 -15.72 16.93 25.75
CA THR A 111 -14.27 17.22 25.83
C THR A 111 -13.41 16.03 25.38
N GLU A 112 -13.82 14.80 25.65
CA GLU A 112 -13.05 13.61 25.28
C GLU A 112 -13.10 13.33 23.77
N ALA A 113 -14.29 13.43 23.16
CA ALA A 113 -14.44 13.28 21.71
C ALA A 113 -13.67 14.38 20.96
N ALA A 114 -13.67 15.61 21.48
CA ALA A 114 -12.88 16.71 20.93
C ALA A 114 -11.37 16.43 20.97
N ARG A 115 -10.85 15.84 22.06
CA ARG A 115 -9.42 15.45 22.15
C ARG A 115 -9.07 14.37 21.14
N ILE A 116 -9.91 13.35 20.99
CA ILE A 116 -9.72 12.29 19.99
C ILE A 116 -9.67 12.90 18.58
N ALA A 117 -10.62 13.77 18.26
CA ALA A 117 -10.67 14.46 16.98
C ALA A 117 -9.42 15.33 16.73
N ARG A 118 -8.97 16.10 17.73
CA ARG A 118 -7.72 16.88 17.61
C ARG A 118 -6.48 16.01 17.43
N ALA A 119 -6.42 14.84 18.08
CA ALA A 119 -5.32 13.90 17.92
C ALA A 119 -5.27 13.35 16.48
N VAL A 120 -6.42 12.94 15.93
CA VAL A 120 -6.54 12.48 14.54
C VAL A 120 -6.23 13.59 13.54
N ALA A 121 -6.65 14.83 13.82
CA ALA A 121 -6.35 15.96 12.95
C ALA A 121 -4.84 16.24 12.83
N ARG A 122 -4.12 16.06 13.95
CA ARG A 122 -2.67 16.30 14.05
C ARG A 122 -1.83 15.17 13.47
N ASP A 123 -2.23 13.93 13.67
CA ASP A 123 -1.55 12.74 13.15
C ASP A 123 -2.56 11.78 12.50
N PRO A 124 -3.00 12.07 11.27
CA PRO A 124 -3.93 11.22 10.56
C PRO A 124 -3.32 9.85 10.18
N ASP A 125 -1.99 9.77 10.10
CA ASP A 125 -1.29 8.53 9.78
C ASP A 125 -1.41 7.49 10.89
N ALA A 126 -1.45 7.90 12.15
CA ALA A 126 -1.65 7.00 13.28
C ALA A 126 -2.96 6.22 13.17
N LEU A 127 -4.07 6.90 12.86
CA LEU A 127 -5.37 6.25 12.68
C LEU A 127 -5.38 5.36 11.43
N LEU A 128 -4.84 5.83 10.30
CA LEU A 128 -4.77 5.02 9.08
C LEU A 128 -3.96 3.73 9.30
N ARG A 129 -2.86 3.78 10.06
CA ARG A 129 -2.10 2.57 10.42
C ARG A 129 -2.90 1.63 11.33
N ALA A 130 -3.59 2.17 12.34
CA ALA A 130 -4.43 1.34 13.20
C ALA A 130 -5.53 0.61 12.43
N ILE A 131 -6.10 1.27 11.41
CA ILE A 131 -7.06 0.66 10.48
C ILE A 131 -6.39 -0.46 9.67
N ASP A 132 -5.21 -0.21 9.10
CA ASP A 132 -4.46 -1.20 8.31
C ASP A 132 -4.10 -2.43 9.17
N ASP A 133 -3.61 -2.21 10.39
CA ASP A 133 -3.20 -3.25 11.33
C ASP A 133 -4.39 -4.12 11.74
N ALA A 134 -5.52 -3.50 12.06
CA ALA A 134 -6.73 -4.24 12.40
C ALA A 134 -7.32 -5.00 11.21
N ALA A 135 -7.32 -4.41 10.01
CA ALA A 135 -7.72 -5.10 8.80
C ALA A 135 -6.82 -6.32 8.54
N SER A 136 -5.51 -6.20 8.80
CA SER A 136 -4.57 -7.32 8.70
C SER A 136 -4.83 -8.44 9.72
N ALA A 137 -5.43 -8.09 10.86
CA ALA A 137 -5.88 -9.03 11.89
C ALA A 137 -7.28 -9.61 11.60
N GLY A 138 -7.92 -9.22 10.49
CA GLY A 138 -9.26 -9.67 10.11
C GLY A 138 -10.41 -8.92 10.79
N ALA A 139 -10.11 -7.84 11.53
CA ALA A 139 -11.11 -7.00 12.16
C ALA A 139 -11.63 -5.93 11.19
N THR A 140 -12.89 -5.54 11.34
CA THR A 140 -13.50 -4.46 10.55
C THR A 140 -13.32 -3.11 11.23
N PHE A 141 -13.35 -2.01 10.47
CA PHE A 141 -13.27 -0.68 11.06
C PHE A 141 -14.38 -0.42 12.09
N ALA A 142 -15.59 -0.94 11.85
CA ALA A 142 -16.72 -0.82 12.76
C ALA A 142 -16.45 -1.45 14.14
N GLU A 143 -15.61 -2.49 14.21
CA GLU A 143 -15.20 -3.14 15.45
C GLU A 143 -14.16 -2.32 16.24
N LEU A 144 -13.50 -1.36 15.60
CA LEU A 144 -12.47 -0.49 16.19
C LEU A 144 -13.01 0.89 16.57
N THR A 145 -14.13 1.30 15.97
CA THR A 145 -14.62 2.67 16.08
C THR A 145 -15.23 2.96 17.45
N SER A 146 -14.62 3.90 18.17
CA SER A 146 -15.36 4.69 19.16
C SER A 146 -16.39 5.59 18.45
N PRO A 147 -17.44 6.07 19.15
CA PRO A 147 -18.43 6.96 18.54
C PRO A 147 -17.80 8.19 17.86
N ALA A 148 -16.76 8.76 18.47
CA ALA A 148 -16.02 9.90 17.91
C ALA A 148 -15.27 9.52 16.61
N LEU A 149 -14.63 8.35 16.56
CA LEU A 149 -13.94 7.88 15.35
C LEU A 149 -14.91 7.54 14.24
N GLY A 150 -16.07 6.98 14.58
CA GLY A 150 -17.14 6.70 13.62
C GLY A 150 -17.72 7.98 13.00
N GLU A 151 -17.77 9.08 13.75
CA GLU A 151 -18.22 10.37 13.25
C GLU A 151 -17.20 11.06 12.34
N ILE A 152 -15.90 10.94 12.66
CA ILE A 152 -14.81 11.47 11.84
C ILE A 152 -14.70 10.77 10.47
N ALA A 153 -14.97 9.46 10.45
CA ALA A 153 -14.79 8.61 9.27
C ALA A 153 -16.07 8.41 8.43
N ARG A 154 -17.14 9.13 8.76
CA ARG A 154 -18.41 9.13 8.02
C ARG A 154 -18.32 9.97 6.74
#